data_AF-A0A9D1MZT3-F1
#
_entry.id   AF-A0A9D1MZT3-F1
#
_cell.length_a   1.000
_cell.length_b   1.000
_cell.length_c   1.000
_cell.angle_alpha   90.00
_cell.angle_beta   90.00
_cell.angle_gamma   90.00
#
_symmetry.space_group_name_H-M   'P 1'
#
loop_
_entity.id
_entity.type
_entity.pdbx_description
1 polymer ?
#
loop_
_entity_poly.entity_id
_entity_poly.type
_entity_poly.pdbx_seq_one_letter_code
_entity_poly.pdbx_strand_id
1 'polypeptide(L)'
;MKKNSLNSVFRGFTLAEALVALLVITIIIAASLPIITKKKRSIDRVTHGAYACYWQNGQLIGRYLIDQKTATGKTYYDSTEGRYGCEFTPPAGAKNFVVTTVGGGGGGAATGDEAQEANQVFESVGGNTYKVPFSGNYKMLIVGGGGGGGRADQYVVPIGNVRVMRRACTGTQAAMVYVSDVYLTKDDSLTIKVGDGGGASTDYYQSGMSGSESYVYNKNGLIARADGGGGGCSYKAGRSVSERAIIGFNASGGGRSIGKNYDGTALSGLGSKVVEYLNTIYSGSPGKGSINSQNASKPKGTIYNGKSVGTNQSSYHQNDYYDMQLISQLDSFESEFGVNFNRYVRTNNQGECNGRTAMYGCGELYNFNGAGGGGEGQISGSDWDFGQAKGGNGIVIIKGSPLYPGKGGYAGEVKQTPFASLPAKTLLFPGRGGAGGYIEPKRRHSLLGDRYEPTAVAAQKGESSYIKNYAKADGGQPAPVVNVSDNNTINNEQSSYGAAGGSGEIANIAPTYKQKGGAGGYSDKNINGYTNNSTINGLSRPLFANGREVDTFNNLIGAGSGGGGGTATGKTYTSDDAKFLGKMQNFIDANMGRGGDGSSGVVFIQW
;
A
#
# COMPACT_ATOMS: atom_id res chain seq x y z
N MET A 1 -65.13 -75.65 28.18
CA MET A 1 -65.78 -74.57 27.40
C MET A 1 -64.98 -74.36 26.11
N LYS A 2 -65.69 -74.37 24.98
CA LYS A 2 -65.36 -73.87 23.63
C LYS A 2 -64.13 -74.38 22.84
N LYS A 3 -64.49 -75.13 21.77
CA LYS A 3 -63.75 -75.46 20.54
C LYS A 3 -63.09 -74.23 19.89
N ASN A 4 -61.98 -74.45 19.19
CA ASN A 4 -61.74 -73.86 17.88
C ASN A 4 -61.07 -74.90 16.97
N SER A 5 -61.78 -75.25 15.90
CA SER A 5 -61.32 -76.07 14.79
C SER A 5 -60.53 -75.23 13.80
N LEU A 6 -59.44 -75.76 13.25
CA LEU A 6 -58.97 -75.40 11.92
C LEU A 6 -58.46 -76.65 11.22
N ASN A 7 -59.35 -77.22 10.39
CA ASN A 7 -58.99 -78.08 9.27
C ASN A 7 -58.40 -77.19 8.18
N SER A 8 -57.19 -77.50 7.69
CA SER A 8 -56.80 -77.15 6.31
C SER A 8 -55.73 -78.10 5.78
N VAL A 9 -56.19 -79.22 5.22
CA VAL A 9 -55.80 -79.74 3.90
C VAL A 9 -54.30 -79.69 3.56
N PHE A 10 -53.57 -80.78 3.85
CA PHE A 10 -52.34 -81.12 3.13
C PHE A 10 -52.73 -81.64 1.73
N ARG A 11 -52.70 -80.76 0.72
CA ARG A 11 -52.68 -81.18 -0.70
C ARG A 11 -51.26 -81.60 -1.02
N GLY A 12 -51.03 -82.90 -1.18
CA GLY A 12 -49.82 -83.39 -1.83
C GLY A 12 -49.74 -82.83 -3.25
N PHE A 13 -48.59 -82.24 -3.60
CA PHE A 13 -48.33 -81.74 -4.95
C PHE A 13 -48.52 -82.87 -5.96
N THR A 14 -49.21 -82.58 -7.06
CA THR A 14 -49.39 -83.57 -8.12
C THR A 14 -48.05 -83.86 -8.81
N LEU A 15 -47.88 -85.08 -9.33
CA LEU A 15 -46.64 -85.51 -10.00
C LEU A 15 -46.23 -84.55 -11.14
N ALA A 16 -47.20 -83.95 -11.81
CA ALA A 16 -46.96 -82.92 -12.83
C ALA A 16 -46.37 -81.63 -12.25
N GLU A 17 -46.85 -81.19 -11.09
CA GLU A 17 -46.36 -79.98 -10.41
C GLU A 17 -44.92 -80.16 -9.91
N ALA A 18 -44.58 -81.35 -9.41
CA ALA A 18 -43.22 -81.71 -9.04
C ALA A 18 -42.28 -81.77 -10.27
N LEU A 19 -42.75 -82.30 -11.40
CA LEU A 19 -41.98 -82.35 -12.65
C LEU A 19 -41.71 -80.95 -13.22
N VAL A 20 -42.68 -80.04 -13.16
CA VAL A 20 -42.50 -78.65 -13.61
C VAL A 20 -41.51 -77.92 -12.71
N ALA A 21 -41.58 -78.09 -11.39
CA ALA A 21 -40.61 -77.51 -10.47
C ALA A 21 -39.18 -78.03 -10.71
N LEU A 22 -39.03 -79.33 -10.97
CA LEU A 22 -37.74 -79.94 -11.28
C LEU A 22 -37.19 -79.46 -12.63
N LEU A 23 -38.05 -79.26 -13.64
CA LEU A 23 -37.69 -78.68 -14.93
C LEU A 23 -37.22 -77.23 -14.79
N VAL A 24 -37.90 -76.41 -13.99
CA VAL A 24 -37.50 -75.02 -13.74
C VAL A 24 -36.14 -74.97 -13.04
N ILE A 25 -35.91 -75.84 -12.05
CA ILE A 25 -34.62 -75.91 -11.35
C ILE A 25 -33.50 -76.36 -12.30
N THR A 26 -33.73 -77.35 -13.17
CA THR A 26 -32.71 -77.80 -14.13
C THR A 26 -32.39 -76.73 -15.17
N ILE A 27 -33.38 -75.94 -15.63
CA ILE A 27 -33.15 -74.80 -16.52
C ILE A 27 -32.35 -73.71 -15.81
N ILE A 28 -32.66 -73.38 -14.55
CA ILE A 28 -31.89 -72.39 -13.77
C ILE A 28 -30.45 -72.85 -13.57
N ILE A 29 -30.22 -74.13 -13.26
CA ILE A 29 -28.88 -74.70 -13.12
C ILE A 29 -28.15 -74.66 -14.47
N ALA A 30 -28.79 -75.09 -15.56
CA ALA A 30 -28.19 -75.07 -16.90
C ALA A 30 -27.85 -73.65 -17.38
N ALA A 31 -28.70 -72.66 -17.09
CA ALA A 31 -28.46 -71.25 -17.42
C ALA A 31 -27.40 -70.59 -16.52
N SER A 32 -27.18 -71.09 -15.30
CA SER A 32 -26.15 -70.60 -14.38
C SER A 32 -24.79 -71.31 -14.54
N LEU A 33 -24.73 -72.47 -15.21
CA LEU A 33 -23.48 -73.16 -15.53
C LEU A 33 -22.48 -72.29 -16.33
N PRO A 34 -22.86 -71.50 -17.36
CA PRO A 34 -21.92 -70.58 -18.03
C PRO A 34 -21.42 -69.43 -17.14
N ILE A 35 -22.18 -69.08 -16.10
CA ILE A 35 -21.82 -68.01 -15.15
C ILE A 35 -20.82 -68.55 -14.10
N ILE A 36 -21.02 -69.80 -13.67
CA ILE A 36 -20.18 -70.47 -12.66
C ILE A 36 -18.92 -71.11 -13.29
N THR A 37 -19.01 -71.62 -14.52
CA THR A 37 -17.89 -72.28 -15.23
C THR A 37 -17.07 -71.34 -16.11
N LYS A 38 -17.34 -70.03 -16.09
CA LYS A 38 -16.29 -69.05 -16.43
C LYS A 38 -15.18 -69.24 -15.42
N LYS A 39 -14.23 -70.12 -15.76
CA LYS A 39 -12.88 -70.17 -15.22
C LYS A 39 -12.52 -68.71 -15.01
N LYS A 40 -12.36 -68.26 -13.75
CA LYS A 40 -11.69 -66.98 -13.49
C LYS A 40 -10.44 -67.09 -14.34
N ARG A 41 -10.38 -66.36 -15.48
CA ARG A 41 -9.08 -66.02 -16.04
C ARG A 41 -8.32 -65.54 -14.82
N SER A 42 -7.12 -66.07 -14.57
CA SER A 42 -6.25 -65.39 -13.64
C SER A 42 -6.32 -63.94 -14.10
N ILE A 43 -6.89 -63.08 -13.25
CA ILE A 43 -6.55 -61.69 -13.34
C ILE A 43 -5.10 -61.77 -12.92
N ASP A 44 -4.21 -62.02 -13.89
CA ASP A 44 -2.80 -61.73 -13.73
C ASP A 44 -2.82 -60.37 -13.07
N ARG A 45 -2.26 -60.26 -11.87
CA ARG A 45 -2.21 -59.00 -11.15
C ARG A 45 -1.56 -58.01 -12.10
N VAL A 46 -2.36 -57.27 -12.85
CA VAL A 46 -1.90 -56.22 -13.73
C VAL A 46 -1.34 -55.22 -12.74
N THR A 47 -0.02 -55.09 -12.73
CA THR A 47 0.70 -54.19 -11.85
C THR A 47 0.26 -52.79 -12.25
N HIS A 48 -0.62 -52.17 -11.47
CA HIS A 48 -1.02 -50.79 -11.71
C HIS A 48 0.00 -49.88 -11.05
N GLY A 49 0.41 -48.84 -11.75
CA GLY A 49 1.45 -47.97 -11.22
C GLY A 49 1.57 -46.66 -11.94
N ALA A 50 2.42 -45.82 -11.36
CA ALA A 50 2.79 -44.55 -11.93
C ALA A 50 4.31 -44.36 -11.92
N TYR A 51 4.78 -43.55 -12.85
CA TYR A 51 6.15 -43.07 -12.87
C TYR A 51 6.16 -41.58 -13.14
N ALA A 52 6.95 -40.84 -12.38
CA ALA A 52 7.14 -39.40 -12.56
C ALA A 52 8.62 -39.08 -12.78
N CYS A 53 8.92 -38.27 -13.78
CA CYS A 53 10.21 -37.63 -14.00
C CYS A 53 10.03 -36.11 -13.99
N TYR A 54 10.72 -35.41 -13.07
CA TYR A 54 10.61 -33.95 -12.90
C TYR A 54 11.86 -33.37 -12.21
N TRP A 55 11.97 -32.05 -12.14
CA TRP A 55 13.07 -31.37 -11.44
C TRP A 55 12.64 -30.90 -10.04
N GLN A 56 13.49 -31.09 -9.04
CA GLN A 56 13.28 -30.56 -7.70
C GLN A 56 14.62 -30.07 -7.14
N ASN A 57 14.67 -28.81 -6.69
CA ASN A 57 15.88 -28.20 -6.11
C ASN A 57 17.13 -28.37 -7.00
N GLY A 58 16.98 -28.22 -8.32
CA GLY A 58 18.08 -28.38 -9.29
C GLY A 58 18.50 -29.82 -9.57
N GLN A 59 17.89 -30.80 -8.89
CA GLN A 59 18.14 -32.23 -9.11
C GLN A 59 17.01 -32.86 -9.94
N LEU A 60 17.39 -33.80 -10.80
CA LEU A 60 16.44 -34.57 -11.59
C LEU A 60 15.95 -35.75 -10.75
N ILE A 61 14.63 -35.87 -10.60
CA ILE A 61 13.97 -36.89 -9.78
C ILE A 61 13.18 -37.84 -10.69
N GLY A 62 13.48 -39.13 -10.59
CA GLY A 62 12.69 -40.22 -11.18
C GLY A 62 12.10 -41.09 -10.08
N ARG A 63 10.78 -41.27 -10.05
CA ARG A 63 10.09 -42.05 -9.01
C ARG A 63 9.04 -42.97 -9.59
N TYR A 64 9.07 -44.22 -9.17
CA TYR A 64 8.03 -45.22 -9.38
C TYR A 64 7.08 -45.24 -8.19
N LEU A 65 5.80 -45.48 -8.48
CA LEU A 65 4.77 -45.88 -7.52
C LEU A 65 4.18 -47.19 -8.02
N ILE A 66 4.48 -48.30 -7.36
CA ILE A 66 3.99 -49.64 -7.72
C ILE A 66 3.38 -50.26 -6.47
N ASP A 67 2.11 -50.65 -6.52
CA ASP A 67 1.39 -51.23 -5.38
C ASP A 67 1.55 -50.40 -4.08
N GLN A 68 1.45 -49.06 -4.21
CA GLN A 68 1.63 -48.06 -3.14
C GLN A 68 3.04 -47.98 -2.54
N LYS A 69 4.04 -48.63 -3.13
CA LYS A 69 5.44 -48.51 -2.74
C LYS A 69 6.20 -47.60 -3.70
N THR A 70 7.00 -46.72 -3.14
CA THR A 70 7.85 -45.81 -3.91
C THR A 70 9.22 -46.43 -4.17
N ALA A 71 9.70 -46.34 -5.41
CA ALA A 71 11.06 -46.75 -5.76
C ALA A 71 11.76 -45.68 -6.61
N THR A 72 13.09 -45.59 -6.51
CA THR A 72 13.90 -44.62 -7.24
C THR A 72 14.15 -45.08 -8.67
N GLY A 73 13.83 -44.22 -9.64
CA GLY A 73 14.20 -44.41 -11.04
C GLY A 73 15.63 -43.99 -11.32
N LYS A 74 16.16 -44.42 -12.47
CA LYS A 74 17.50 -44.04 -12.93
C LYS A 74 17.46 -42.70 -13.66
N THR A 75 18.46 -41.88 -13.44
CA THR A 75 18.73 -40.67 -14.25
C THR A 75 19.88 -40.94 -15.21
N TYR A 76 19.86 -40.28 -16.36
CA TYR A 76 20.81 -40.51 -17.45
C TYR A 76 21.08 -39.20 -18.21
N TYR A 77 22.35 -38.95 -18.56
CA TYR A 77 22.71 -37.86 -19.46
C TYR A 77 22.73 -38.36 -20.89
N ASP A 78 21.88 -37.78 -21.75
CA ASP A 78 21.83 -38.13 -23.16
C ASP A 78 22.65 -37.12 -23.96
N SER A 79 23.72 -37.59 -24.60
CA SER A 79 24.63 -36.73 -25.37
C SER A 79 24.01 -36.17 -26.65
N THR A 80 23.02 -36.86 -27.23
CA THR A 80 22.29 -36.38 -28.42
C THR A 80 21.37 -35.23 -28.07
N GLU A 81 20.67 -35.33 -26.94
CA GLU A 81 19.76 -34.29 -26.46
C GLU A 81 20.48 -33.19 -25.66
N GLY A 82 21.75 -33.43 -25.28
CA GLY A 82 22.57 -32.49 -24.51
C GLY A 82 22.02 -32.19 -23.12
N ARG A 83 21.23 -33.11 -22.52
CA ARG A 83 20.54 -32.86 -21.25
C ARG A 83 20.33 -34.13 -20.43
N TYR A 84 20.12 -33.94 -19.13
CA TYR A 84 19.71 -35.02 -18.23
C TYR A 84 18.22 -35.35 -18.40
N GLY A 85 17.92 -36.66 -18.37
CA GLY A 85 16.58 -37.23 -18.38
C GLY A 85 16.48 -38.44 -17.45
N CYS A 86 15.28 -38.98 -17.27
CA CYS A 86 15.08 -40.22 -16.53
C CYS A 86 14.93 -41.40 -17.49
N GLU A 87 15.45 -42.56 -17.09
CA GLU A 87 15.22 -43.84 -17.76
C GLU A 87 14.03 -44.53 -17.10
N PHE A 88 12.98 -44.78 -17.89
CA PHE A 88 11.83 -45.58 -17.51
C PHE A 88 11.94 -46.97 -18.15
N THR A 89 11.94 -47.98 -17.31
CA THR A 89 11.73 -49.38 -17.69
C THR A 89 10.32 -49.81 -17.28
N PRO A 90 9.45 -50.22 -18.23
CA PRO A 90 8.13 -50.73 -17.91
C PRO A 90 8.20 -51.97 -17.00
N PRO A 91 7.36 -52.08 -15.94
CA PRO A 91 7.27 -53.30 -15.16
C PRO A 91 6.83 -54.50 -16.00
N ALA A 92 7.26 -55.70 -15.62
CA ALA A 92 6.89 -56.92 -16.32
C ALA A 92 5.35 -57.09 -16.37
N GLY A 93 4.81 -57.28 -17.58
CA GLY A 93 3.38 -57.47 -17.80
C GLY A 93 2.54 -56.18 -17.93
N ALA A 94 3.12 -55.00 -17.69
CA ALA A 94 2.43 -53.73 -17.86
C ALA A 94 2.11 -53.43 -19.34
N LYS A 95 0.90 -52.96 -19.62
CA LYS A 95 0.38 -52.61 -20.95
C LYS A 95 -0.57 -51.41 -20.84
N ASN A 96 -0.87 -50.76 -21.96
CA ASN A 96 -1.81 -49.64 -22.02
C ASN A 96 -1.36 -48.43 -21.17
N PHE A 97 -0.18 -47.90 -21.49
CA PHE A 97 0.37 -46.74 -20.83
C PHE A 97 -0.37 -45.47 -21.26
N VAL A 98 -0.56 -44.54 -20.35
CA VAL A 98 -0.93 -43.16 -20.69
C VAL A 98 0.18 -42.26 -20.17
N VAL A 99 0.79 -41.50 -21.08
CA VAL A 99 1.83 -40.55 -20.74
C VAL A 99 1.25 -39.15 -20.78
N THR A 100 1.31 -38.46 -19.64
CA THR A 100 1.03 -37.03 -19.53
C THR A 100 2.35 -36.27 -19.48
N THR A 101 2.63 -35.48 -20.51
CA THR A 101 3.77 -34.55 -20.53
C THR A 101 3.28 -33.14 -20.26
N VAL A 102 3.99 -32.44 -19.37
CA VAL A 102 3.67 -31.06 -18.97
C VAL A 102 4.94 -30.24 -19.07
N GLY A 103 4.95 -29.19 -19.89
CA GLY A 103 6.07 -28.25 -19.97
C GLY A 103 6.29 -27.50 -18.66
N GLY A 104 7.51 -26.99 -18.43
CA GLY A 104 7.79 -26.16 -17.24
C GLY A 104 6.98 -24.85 -17.25
N GLY A 105 6.60 -24.35 -16.08
CA GLY A 105 5.89 -23.08 -15.97
C GLY A 105 6.79 -21.88 -16.27
N GLY A 106 6.25 -20.78 -16.76
CA GLY A 106 6.99 -19.53 -16.90
C GLY A 106 7.24 -18.82 -15.56
N GLY A 107 8.29 -17.99 -15.49
CA GLY A 107 8.57 -17.17 -14.31
C GLY A 107 7.60 -16.00 -14.15
N GLY A 108 7.34 -15.59 -12.90
CA GLY A 108 6.58 -14.38 -12.58
C GLY A 108 7.40 -13.11 -12.76
N ALA A 109 6.75 -11.97 -12.97
CA ALA A 109 7.42 -10.69 -13.13
C ALA A 109 7.88 -10.13 -11.78
N ALA A 110 8.99 -9.40 -11.79
CA ALA A 110 9.35 -8.53 -10.68
C ALA A 110 8.30 -7.43 -10.50
N THR A 111 8.38 -6.76 -9.37
CA THR A 111 7.85 -5.40 -9.22
C THR A 111 8.48 -4.46 -10.26
N GLY A 112 7.73 -3.48 -10.76
CA GLY A 112 8.29 -2.38 -11.57
C GLY A 112 8.70 -1.18 -10.74
N ASP A 113 9.77 -0.51 -11.18
CA ASP A 113 10.20 0.78 -10.63
C ASP A 113 10.02 1.87 -11.68
N GLU A 114 9.21 2.87 -11.36
CA GLU A 114 9.51 4.22 -11.82
C GLU A 114 9.73 5.05 -10.56
N ALA A 115 10.96 5.51 -10.39
CA ALA A 115 11.38 6.48 -9.39
C ALA A 115 10.74 7.87 -9.65
N GLN A 116 9.43 7.90 -9.84
CA GLN A 116 8.63 9.11 -9.79
C GLN A 116 7.82 9.04 -8.50
N GLU A 117 8.47 9.43 -7.41
CA GLU A 117 7.70 10.01 -6.32
C GLU A 117 6.87 11.14 -6.92
N ALA A 118 5.56 11.02 -6.84
CA ALA A 118 4.70 12.16 -7.06
C ALA A 118 4.82 13.04 -5.82
N ASN A 119 5.86 13.85 -5.69
CA ASN A 119 5.99 14.85 -4.62
C ASN A 119 5.54 16.21 -5.15
N GLN A 120 4.24 16.46 -5.10
CA GLN A 120 3.67 17.71 -5.57
C GLN A 120 3.42 18.66 -4.39
N VAL A 121 4.05 19.82 -4.43
CA VAL A 121 3.92 20.89 -3.43
C VAL A 121 3.03 22.00 -3.99
N PHE A 122 2.05 22.44 -3.21
CA PHE A 122 1.15 23.54 -3.52
C PHE A 122 1.29 24.63 -2.44
N GLU A 123 1.95 25.73 -2.80
CA GLU A 123 2.17 26.90 -1.92
C GLU A 123 1.42 28.15 -2.42
N SER A 124 1.01 28.14 -3.69
CA SER A 124 0.22 29.22 -4.29
C SER A 124 -1.20 29.20 -3.75
N VAL A 125 -1.56 30.27 -3.03
CA VAL A 125 -2.90 30.51 -2.47
C VAL A 125 -3.99 30.38 -3.53
N GLY A 126 -5.10 29.75 -3.16
CA GLY A 126 -6.27 29.58 -4.02
C GLY A 126 -6.47 28.15 -4.52
N GLY A 127 -7.34 28.01 -5.52
CA GLY A 127 -7.76 26.72 -6.06
C GLY A 127 -6.77 26.16 -7.07
N ASN A 128 -6.39 24.90 -6.87
CA ASN A 128 -5.54 24.13 -7.75
C ASN A 128 -6.22 22.81 -8.10
N THR A 129 -5.85 22.22 -9.24
CA THR A 129 -6.28 20.87 -9.61
C THR A 129 -5.05 19.99 -9.78
N TYR A 130 -5.12 18.77 -9.28
CA TYR A 130 -4.06 17.77 -9.42
C TYR A 130 -4.63 16.51 -10.05
N LYS A 131 -3.97 16.01 -11.09
CA LYS A 131 -4.30 14.73 -11.71
C LYS A 131 -3.39 13.67 -11.11
N VAL A 132 -4.01 12.63 -10.54
CA VAL A 132 -3.30 11.51 -9.91
C VAL A 132 -2.52 10.74 -10.99
N PRO A 133 -1.19 10.70 -10.95
CA PRO A 133 -0.37 10.15 -12.03
C PRO A 133 -0.40 8.61 -12.07
N PHE A 134 -0.69 7.96 -10.94
CA PHE A 134 -0.75 6.50 -10.81
C PHE A 134 -1.70 6.07 -9.69
N SER A 135 -2.23 4.84 -9.78
CA SER A 135 -3.03 4.29 -8.69
C SER A 135 -2.12 3.85 -7.54
N GLY A 136 -2.45 4.19 -6.29
CA GLY A 136 -1.62 3.80 -5.15
C GLY A 136 -1.99 4.49 -3.85
N ASN A 137 -1.20 4.23 -2.81
CA ASN A 137 -1.32 4.92 -1.54
C ASN A 137 -0.52 6.22 -1.56
N TYR A 138 -1.18 7.28 -1.11
CA TYR A 138 -0.63 8.62 -1.02
C TYR A 138 -0.59 9.07 0.43
N LYS A 139 0.41 9.90 0.73
CA LYS A 139 0.51 10.68 1.94
C LYS A 139 0.24 12.14 1.61
N MET A 140 -0.33 12.88 2.56
CA MET A 140 -0.59 14.30 2.38
C MET A 140 -0.25 15.08 3.64
N LEU A 141 0.32 16.27 3.46
CA LEU A 141 0.42 17.27 4.50
C LEU A 141 -0.41 18.48 4.09
N ILE A 142 -1.38 18.85 4.92
CA ILE A 142 -2.33 19.93 4.63
C ILE A 142 -2.27 20.91 5.79
N VAL A 143 -1.91 22.15 5.51
CA VAL A 143 -1.75 23.21 6.51
C VAL A 143 -2.60 24.40 6.07
N GLY A 144 -3.48 24.90 6.94
CA GLY A 144 -4.28 26.10 6.68
C GLY A 144 -3.43 27.38 6.72
N GLY A 145 -4.01 28.53 6.34
CA GLY A 145 -3.36 29.82 6.51
C GLY A 145 -3.43 30.33 7.95
N GLY A 146 -2.34 30.86 8.50
CA GLY A 146 -2.34 31.42 9.86
C GLY A 146 -3.12 32.74 9.96
N GLY A 147 -3.58 33.11 11.16
CA GLY A 147 -4.33 34.38 11.36
C GLY A 147 -3.41 35.60 11.37
N GLY A 148 -3.81 36.74 10.83
CA GLY A 148 -2.98 37.96 10.79
C GLY A 148 -2.90 38.70 12.12
N GLY A 149 -1.89 39.55 12.26
CA GLY A 149 -1.65 40.34 13.46
C GLY A 149 -2.63 41.46 13.76
N GLY A 150 -2.78 41.77 15.04
CA GLY A 150 -3.42 43.01 15.46
C GLY A 150 -2.48 44.22 15.43
N ARG A 151 -3.02 45.39 15.78
CA ARG A 151 -2.34 46.69 15.77
C ARG A 151 -2.50 47.43 17.11
N ALA A 152 -1.48 48.12 17.60
CA ALA A 152 -1.50 48.86 18.86
C ALA A 152 -0.98 50.30 18.74
N ASP A 153 -1.78 51.27 19.20
CA ASP A 153 -1.38 52.69 19.21
C ASP A 153 -0.48 52.99 20.43
N GLN A 154 0.76 53.43 20.17
CA GLN A 154 1.78 53.72 21.16
C GLN A 154 1.59 55.11 21.78
N TYR A 155 0.48 55.33 22.49
CA TYR A 155 0.34 56.49 23.35
C TYR A 155 0.45 56.09 24.82
N VAL A 156 1.53 56.50 25.48
CA VAL A 156 1.68 56.40 26.93
C VAL A 156 0.66 57.36 27.54
N VAL A 157 -0.53 56.87 27.87
CA VAL A 157 -1.50 57.65 28.64
C VAL A 157 -1.09 57.54 30.11
N PRO A 158 -0.71 58.63 30.79
CA PRO A 158 -0.56 58.60 32.22
C PRO A 158 -1.97 58.42 32.82
N ILE A 159 -2.27 57.22 33.31
CA ILE A 159 -3.44 56.98 34.16
C ILE A 159 -2.90 57.03 35.59
N GLY A 160 -2.75 58.24 36.14
CA GLY A 160 -2.00 58.47 37.39
C GLY A 160 -0.51 58.15 37.23
N ASN A 161 0.11 57.53 38.24
CA ASN A 161 1.55 57.15 38.25
C ASN A 161 1.87 55.86 37.47
N VAL A 162 0.91 55.29 36.73
CA VAL A 162 1.09 53.99 36.04
C VAL A 162 1.28 54.23 34.54
N ARG A 163 2.45 53.86 34.03
CA ARG A 163 2.70 53.70 32.59
C ARG A 163 2.17 52.34 32.15
N VAL A 164 1.11 52.30 31.36
CA VAL A 164 0.63 51.05 30.74
C VAL A 164 1.06 51.04 29.28
N MET A 165 2.11 50.29 28.95
CA MET A 165 2.42 49.94 27.55
C MET A 165 1.40 48.88 27.13
N ARG A 166 0.61 49.13 26.07
CA ARG A 166 -0.45 48.20 25.65
C ARG A 166 -0.18 47.75 24.22
N ARG A 167 -0.14 46.43 24.03
CA ARG A 167 0.33 45.74 22.82
C ARG A 167 -0.81 44.95 22.19
N ALA A 168 -0.72 44.74 20.87
CA ALA A 168 -1.66 43.94 20.10
C ALA A 168 -1.45 42.44 20.37
N CYS A 169 -2.47 41.62 20.09
CA CYS A 169 -2.29 40.16 20.15
C CYS A 169 -1.69 39.63 18.83
N THR A 170 -0.89 38.57 18.93
CA THR A 170 -0.43 37.79 17.76
C THR A 170 -1.59 36.94 17.22
N GLY A 171 -1.65 36.73 15.91
CA GLY A 171 -2.63 35.82 15.31
C GLY A 171 -2.40 34.38 15.76
N THR A 172 -3.46 33.57 15.78
CA THR A 172 -3.36 32.15 16.16
C THR A 172 -2.91 31.28 15.00
N GLN A 173 -2.42 30.09 15.33
CA GLN A 173 -1.95 29.12 14.34
C GLN A 173 -3.11 28.52 13.54
N ALA A 174 -2.82 28.18 12.29
CA ALA A 174 -3.67 27.30 11.51
C ALA A 174 -3.66 25.87 12.07
N ALA A 175 -4.61 25.05 11.63
CA ALA A 175 -4.51 23.61 11.80
C ALA A 175 -3.50 23.02 10.80
N MET A 176 -3.02 21.83 11.16
CA MET A 176 -2.28 20.94 10.29
C MET A 176 -2.93 19.56 10.32
N VAL A 177 -3.05 18.94 9.15
CA VAL A 177 -3.53 17.58 8.99
C VAL A 177 -2.49 16.78 8.21
N TYR A 178 -2.02 15.69 8.80
CA TYR A 178 -1.18 14.71 8.13
C TYR A 178 -2.03 13.49 7.78
N VAL A 179 -2.25 13.25 6.50
CA VAL A 179 -2.86 12.02 5.99
C VAL A 179 -1.73 11.02 5.77
N SER A 180 -1.67 10.01 6.64
CA SER A 180 -0.63 8.97 6.60
C SER A 180 -0.88 7.92 5.52
N ASP A 181 -2.14 7.75 5.10
CA ASP A 181 -2.55 6.77 4.11
C ASP A 181 -3.89 7.15 3.45
N VAL A 182 -3.93 7.21 2.13
CA VAL A 182 -5.14 7.32 1.33
C VAL A 182 -4.93 6.69 -0.05
N TYR A 183 -5.83 5.80 -0.45
CA TYR A 183 -5.76 5.19 -1.77
C TYR A 183 -6.41 6.08 -2.83
N LEU A 184 -5.67 6.37 -3.90
CA LEU A 184 -6.13 7.13 -5.05
C LEU A 184 -5.97 6.31 -6.32
N THR A 185 -6.86 6.52 -7.29
CA THR A 185 -6.81 5.86 -8.61
C THR A 185 -6.17 6.80 -9.64
N LYS A 186 -5.37 6.26 -10.55
CA LYS A 186 -4.81 6.98 -11.70
C LYS A 186 -5.89 7.79 -12.41
N ASP A 187 -5.54 9.00 -12.84
CA ASP A 187 -6.38 9.97 -13.54
C ASP A 187 -7.53 10.58 -12.71
N ASP A 188 -7.72 10.15 -11.45
CA ASP A 188 -8.60 10.85 -10.53
C ASP A 188 -8.15 12.31 -10.41
N SER A 189 -9.13 13.21 -10.42
CA SER A 189 -8.87 14.64 -10.23
C SER A 189 -9.04 14.98 -8.76
N LEU A 190 -8.02 15.57 -8.16
CA LEU A 190 -8.10 16.17 -6.84
C LEU A 190 -8.32 17.67 -6.98
N THR A 191 -9.26 18.20 -6.20
CA THR A 191 -9.44 19.64 -6.01
C THR A 191 -8.71 20.05 -4.75
N ILE A 192 -7.77 20.96 -4.90
CA ILE A 192 -6.89 21.41 -3.83
C ILE A 192 -7.14 22.89 -3.60
N LYS A 193 -7.25 23.31 -2.34
CA LYS A 193 -7.21 24.72 -1.97
C LYS A 193 -6.06 24.93 -1.01
N VAL A 194 -5.24 25.93 -1.30
CA VAL A 194 -4.23 26.45 -0.38
C VAL A 194 -4.80 27.71 0.26
N GLY A 195 -4.87 27.71 1.60
CA GLY A 195 -5.40 28.82 2.37
C GLY A 195 -4.48 30.04 2.34
N ASP A 196 -5.06 31.23 2.17
CA ASP A 196 -4.37 32.50 2.37
C ASP A 196 -4.12 32.75 3.87
N GLY A 197 -2.95 33.30 4.18
CA GLY A 197 -2.68 33.85 5.50
C GLY A 197 -3.54 35.09 5.77
N GLY A 198 -3.96 35.30 7.01
CA GLY A 198 -4.76 36.45 7.39
C GLY A 198 -3.96 37.75 7.29
N GLY A 199 -4.56 38.79 6.71
CA GLY A 199 -4.03 40.15 6.68
C GLY A 199 -3.77 40.70 8.09
N ALA A 200 -2.63 41.40 8.26
CA ALA A 200 -2.41 42.19 9.45
C ALA A 200 -3.42 43.35 9.51
N SER A 201 -3.73 43.80 10.73
CA SER A 201 -4.61 44.95 10.89
C SER A 201 -3.94 46.22 10.40
N THR A 202 -4.64 46.95 9.53
CA THR A 202 -4.21 48.27 9.03
C THR A 202 -4.68 49.43 9.91
N ASP A 203 -5.48 49.17 10.95
CA ASP A 203 -6.06 50.20 11.83
C ASP A 203 -6.18 49.69 13.27
N TYR A 204 -5.87 50.56 14.24
CA TYR A 204 -6.00 50.29 15.67
C TYR A 204 -7.44 49.94 16.10
N TYR A 205 -8.43 50.24 15.25
CA TYR A 205 -9.83 49.86 15.45
C TYR A 205 -10.26 48.56 14.75
N GLN A 206 -9.34 47.77 14.19
CA GLN A 206 -9.66 46.52 13.52
C GLN A 206 -8.78 45.41 14.04
N SER A 207 -9.33 44.23 14.32
CA SER A 207 -8.54 43.02 14.56
C SER A 207 -7.79 42.62 13.28
N GLY A 208 -6.72 41.84 13.43
CA GLY A 208 -6.16 41.07 12.32
C GLY A 208 -7.22 40.18 11.68
N MET A 209 -7.03 39.86 10.40
CA MET A 209 -7.94 38.97 9.67
C MET A 209 -7.63 37.52 9.98
N SER A 210 -8.62 36.64 9.96
CA SER A 210 -8.39 35.19 10.02
C SER A 210 -7.74 34.70 8.73
N GLY A 211 -6.87 33.69 8.83
CA GLY A 211 -6.43 32.92 7.69
C GLY A 211 -7.54 32.01 7.18
N SER A 212 -7.40 31.54 5.94
CA SER A 212 -8.38 30.65 5.31
C SER A 212 -7.93 29.18 5.32
N GLU A 213 -8.87 28.28 5.12
CA GLU A 213 -8.61 26.85 5.13
C GLU A 213 -7.82 26.35 3.91
N SER A 214 -7.06 25.28 4.12
CA SER A 214 -6.54 24.41 3.06
C SER A 214 -7.30 23.08 3.05
N TYR A 215 -7.53 22.50 1.88
CA TYR A 215 -8.21 21.21 1.78
C TYR A 215 -7.82 20.44 0.53
N VAL A 216 -8.14 19.14 0.57
CA VAL A 216 -8.10 18.24 -0.59
C VAL A 216 -9.44 17.51 -0.70
N TYR A 217 -10.05 17.59 -1.88
CA TYR A 217 -11.23 16.83 -2.27
C TYR A 217 -10.89 15.88 -3.42
N ASN A 218 -11.58 14.75 -3.47
CA ASN A 218 -11.68 13.91 -4.66
C ASN A 218 -13.14 13.82 -5.12
N LYS A 219 -13.39 13.00 -6.15
CA LYS A 219 -14.76 12.72 -6.64
C LYS A 219 -15.72 12.20 -5.57
N ASN A 220 -15.20 11.60 -4.49
CA ASN A 220 -15.97 11.04 -3.38
C ASN A 220 -16.19 12.03 -2.22
N GLY A 221 -15.75 13.29 -2.38
CA GLY A 221 -15.89 14.35 -1.38
C GLY A 221 -14.59 14.70 -0.68
N LEU A 222 -14.71 15.27 0.52
CA LEU A 222 -13.57 15.73 1.31
C LEU A 222 -12.67 14.55 1.64
N ILE A 223 -11.35 14.71 1.49
CA ILE A 223 -10.34 13.82 2.06
C ILE A 223 -9.94 14.37 3.43
N ALA A 224 -9.39 15.58 3.43
CA ALA A 224 -8.91 16.25 4.63
C ALA A 224 -8.91 17.77 4.46
N ARG A 225 -9.08 18.48 5.58
CA ARG A 225 -9.16 19.93 5.66
C ARG A 225 -8.46 20.43 6.91
N ALA A 226 -7.68 21.50 6.75
CA ALA A 226 -7.06 22.24 7.83
C ALA A 226 -7.56 23.68 7.80
N ASP A 227 -8.33 24.09 8.82
CA ASP A 227 -8.82 25.45 8.92
C ASP A 227 -7.69 26.45 9.23
N GLY A 228 -7.90 27.68 8.80
CA GLY A 228 -6.98 28.77 9.11
C GLY A 228 -7.08 29.24 10.56
N GLY A 229 -6.03 29.95 11.00
CA GLY A 229 -5.99 30.55 12.34
C GLY A 229 -6.77 31.87 12.41
N GLY A 230 -7.34 32.17 13.58
CA GLY A 230 -8.00 33.44 13.87
C GLY A 230 -7.03 34.59 14.07
N GLY A 231 -7.40 35.79 13.62
CA GLY A 231 -6.56 37.00 13.69
C GLY A 231 -6.35 37.55 15.11
N GLY A 232 -5.33 38.39 15.26
CA GLY A 232 -4.95 39.04 16.52
C GLY A 232 -5.86 40.21 16.90
N CYS A 233 -5.96 40.48 18.21
CA CYS A 233 -6.67 41.64 18.75
C CYS A 233 -5.87 42.94 18.57
N SER A 234 -6.57 44.07 18.44
CA SER A 234 -5.99 45.41 18.30
C SER A 234 -6.42 46.34 19.42
N TYR A 235 -5.58 47.34 19.68
CA TYR A 235 -5.70 48.22 20.83
C TYR A 235 -5.46 49.69 20.46
N LYS A 236 -6.34 50.59 20.92
CA LYS A 236 -6.11 52.04 20.85
C LYS A 236 -6.24 52.72 22.21
N ALA A 237 -5.14 53.37 22.63
CA ALA A 237 -5.12 54.28 23.77
C ALA A 237 -5.33 55.72 23.31
N GLY A 238 -6.57 56.20 23.36
CA GLY A 238 -6.88 57.61 23.21
C GLY A 238 -6.42 58.50 24.37
N ARG A 239 -6.11 59.79 24.08
CA ARG A 239 -5.85 60.82 25.11
C ARG A 239 -7.14 61.11 25.88
N SER A 240 -8.28 61.15 25.19
CA SER A 240 -9.62 61.29 25.76
C SER A 240 -10.32 59.93 25.93
N VAL A 241 -11.34 59.86 26.80
CA VAL A 241 -12.15 58.63 27.00
C VAL A 241 -12.82 58.18 25.71
N SER A 242 -13.30 59.14 24.91
CA SER A 242 -13.97 58.93 23.63
C SER A 242 -13.07 58.34 22.54
N GLU A 243 -11.76 58.37 22.71
CA GLU A 243 -10.78 57.86 21.74
C GLU A 243 -10.25 56.46 22.09
N ARG A 244 -10.64 55.90 23.24
CA ARG A 244 -10.15 54.60 23.73
C ARG A 244 -11.02 53.45 23.20
N ALA A 245 -10.39 52.46 22.58
CA ALA A 245 -11.07 51.27 22.06
C ALA A 245 -10.18 50.02 22.18
N ILE A 246 -10.81 48.88 22.43
CA ILE A 246 -10.16 47.57 22.38
C ILE A 246 -11.01 46.66 21.52
N ILE A 247 -10.42 46.09 20.48
CA ILE A 247 -11.16 45.33 19.47
C ILE A 247 -10.47 43.99 19.28
N GLY A 248 -11.16 42.92 19.66
CA GLY A 248 -10.64 41.56 19.63
C GLY A 248 -11.77 40.54 19.69
N PHE A 249 -11.44 39.30 20.02
CA PHE A 249 -12.40 38.20 20.05
C PHE A 249 -12.76 37.86 21.51
N ASN A 250 -14.03 37.56 21.76
CA ASN A 250 -14.52 37.17 23.08
C ASN A 250 -14.10 35.72 23.39
N ALA A 251 -13.76 35.44 24.65
CA ALA A 251 -13.26 34.15 25.13
C ALA A 251 -14.20 32.97 24.84
N SER A 252 -15.50 33.22 24.71
CA SER A 252 -16.56 32.20 24.56
C SER A 252 -16.90 31.80 23.12
N GLY A 253 -16.15 32.26 22.11
CA GLY A 253 -16.16 31.66 20.78
C GLY A 253 -16.65 32.54 19.63
N GLY A 254 -15.81 32.61 18.59
CA GLY A 254 -16.14 32.79 17.17
C GLY A 254 -16.70 34.14 16.71
N GLY A 255 -17.33 34.93 17.58
CA GLY A 255 -17.91 36.22 17.22
C GLY A 255 -16.86 37.34 17.23
N ARG A 256 -16.74 38.06 16.10
CA ARG A 256 -16.04 39.35 16.01
C ARG A 256 -16.73 40.31 16.98
N SER A 257 -16.12 40.56 18.14
CA SER A 257 -16.68 41.50 19.10
C SER A 257 -16.22 42.89 18.68
N ILE A 258 -17.04 43.56 17.87
CA ILE A 258 -16.88 44.98 17.59
C ILE A 258 -17.24 45.72 18.88
N GLY A 259 -16.25 45.88 19.76
CA GLY A 259 -16.36 46.78 20.90
C GLY A 259 -16.35 48.22 20.41
N LYS A 260 -17.49 48.74 19.94
CA LYS A 260 -17.73 50.18 19.96
C LYS A 260 -18.13 50.56 21.37
N ASN A 261 -17.35 51.49 21.93
CA ASN A 261 -17.58 52.26 23.14
C ASN A 261 -17.70 51.45 24.43
N TYR A 262 -16.78 51.70 25.35
CA TYR A 262 -17.02 51.46 26.78
C TYR A 262 -18.05 52.50 27.27
N ASP A 263 -19.31 52.34 26.86
CA ASP A 263 -20.55 52.95 27.37
C ASP A 263 -20.52 54.45 27.76
N GLY A 264 -19.67 55.26 27.13
CA GLY A 264 -19.46 56.67 27.52
C GLY A 264 -18.84 56.85 28.92
N THR A 265 -18.58 55.77 29.66
CA THR A 265 -17.95 55.80 30.98
C THR A 265 -16.45 56.03 30.87
N ALA A 266 -15.97 57.04 31.58
CA ALA A 266 -14.56 57.36 31.67
C ALA A 266 -13.75 56.22 32.29
N LEU A 267 -12.73 55.75 31.57
CA LEU A 267 -11.72 54.80 32.07
C LEU A 267 -10.98 55.28 33.34
N SER A 268 -11.13 56.56 33.71
CA SER A 268 -10.69 57.11 35.00
C SER A 268 -11.48 56.57 36.20
N GLY A 269 -12.69 56.05 36.00
CA GLY A 269 -13.52 55.46 37.07
C GLY A 269 -13.21 54.00 37.39
N LEU A 270 -12.34 53.34 36.60
CA LEU A 270 -12.06 51.91 36.72
C LEU A 270 -10.82 51.55 37.56
N GLY A 271 -9.98 52.54 37.91
CA GLY A 271 -8.81 52.32 38.78
C GLY A 271 -7.98 51.08 38.40
N SER A 272 -7.70 50.21 39.37
CA SER A 272 -6.96 48.94 39.20
C SER A 272 -7.70 47.86 38.39
N LYS A 273 -9.01 47.97 38.17
CA LYS A 273 -9.82 46.98 37.44
C LYS A 273 -9.62 47.01 35.93
N VAL A 274 -9.00 48.06 35.40
CA VAL A 274 -8.67 48.17 33.96
C VAL A 274 -7.76 47.02 33.49
N VAL A 275 -6.86 46.55 34.36
CA VAL A 275 -5.96 45.42 34.06
C VAL A 275 -6.73 44.09 34.00
N GLU A 276 -7.70 43.88 34.89
CA GLU A 276 -8.55 42.67 34.89
C GLU A 276 -9.38 42.54 33.60
N TYR A 277 -9.89 43.65 33.05
CA TYR A 277 -10.66 43.65 31.80
C TYR A 277 -9.78 43.55 30.53
N LEU A 278 -8.53 43.98 30.57
CA LEU A 278 -7.58 43.74 29.47
C LEU A 278 -7.24 42.25 29.35
N ASN A 279 -7.30 41.52 30.46
CA ASN A 279 -7.04 40.07 30.50
C ASN A 279 -8.19 39.23 29.89
N THR A 280 -9.31 39.84 29.46
CA THR A 280 -10.46 39.11 28.89
C THR A 280 -10.56 39.18 27.36
N ILE A 281 -9.58 39.76 26.65
CA ILE A 281 -9.60 39.93 25.19
C ILE A 281 -8.54 39.05 24.53
N TYR A 282 -8.96 38.26 23.52
CA TYR A 282 -8.16 37.20 22.93
C TYR A 282 -8.01 37.36 21.42
N SER A 283 -7.00 36.70 20.86
CA SER A 283 -6.95 36.39 19.43
C SER A 283 -8.12 35.48 19.05
N GLY A 284 -8.43 35.43 17.76
CA GLY A 284 -9.48 34.56 17.23
C GLY A 284 -9.19 33.08 17.49
N SER A 285 -10.19 32.23 17.26
CA SER A 285 -10.04 30.79 17.49
C SER A 285 -8.89 30.19 16.65
N PRO A 286 -8.06 29.31 17.23
CA PRO A 286 -7.08 28.57 16.45
C PRO A 286 -7.76 27.64 15.44
N GLY A 287 -7.04 27.34 14.36
CA GLY A 287 -7.53 26.45 13.31
C GLY A 287 -7.83 25.05 13.83
N LYS A 288 -8.85 24.41 13.25
CA LYS A 288 -9.27 23.02 13.50
C LYS A 288 -8.98 22.17 12.25
N GLY A 289 -8.55 20.93 12.45
CA GLY A 289 -8.37 19.99 11.36
C GLY A 289 -9.48 18.94 11.29
N SER A 290 -9.65 18.34 10.12
CA SER A 290 -10.57 17.21 9.93
C SER A 290 -10.06 16.25 8.85
N ILE A 291 -10.35 14.96 9.04
CA ILE A 291 -10.17 13.90 8.05
C ILE A 291 -11.52 13.22 7.89
N ASN A 292 -11.98 13.05 6.65
CA ASN A 292 -13.24 12.37 6.38
C ASN A 292 -13.00 10.86 6.23
N SER A 293 -13.03 10.15 7.35
CA SER A 293 -12.86 8.69 7.39
C SER A 293 -13.98 7.92 6.68
N GLN A 294 -15.11 8.57 6.37
CA GLN A 294 -16.22 7.98 5.62
C GLN A 294 -16.07 8.12 4.10
N ASN A 295 -15.08 8.87 3.61
CA ASN A 295 -14.77 8.92 2.18
C ASN A 295 -14.48 7.49 1.67
N ALA A 296 -14.89 7.16 0.45
CA ALA A 296 -14.66 5.84 -0.13
C ALA A 296 -13.16 5.46 -0.23
N SER A 297 -12.27 6.46 -0.33
CA SER A 297 -10.81 6.29 -0.26
C SER A 297 -10.28 6.01 1.15
N LYS A 298 -11.13 6.07 2.18
CA LYS A 298 -10.86 5.78 3.61
C LYS A 298 -9.56 6.39 4.14
N PRO A 299 -9.35 7.71 4.03
CA PRO A 299 -8.13 8.34 4.47
C PRO A 299 -7.91 8.15 5.98
N LYS A 300 -6.66 7.90 6.35
CA LYS A 300 -6.18 7.81 7.73
C LYS A 300 -5.10 8.84 7.98
N GLY A 301 -5.02 9.32 9.21
CA GLY A 301 -4.03 10.32 9.55
C GLY A 301 -4.22 10.91 10.93
N THR A 302 -3.45 11.97 11.20
CA THR A 302 -3.40 12.67 12.47
C THR A 302 -3.77 14.13 12.26
N ILE A 303 -4.59 14.65 13.18
CA ILE A 303 -5.01 16.05 13.21
C ILE A 303 -4.24 16.79 14.29
N TYR A 304 -3.65 17.92 13.91
CA TYR A 304 -2.98 18.85 14.81
C TYR A 304 -3.74 20.16 14.77
N ASN A 305 -4.52 20.43 15.81
CA ASN A 305 -5.21 21.71 15.94
C ASN A 305 -4.19 22.83 16.18
N GLY A 306 -4.50 24.01 15.67
CA GLY A 306 -3.71 25.21 15.94
C GLY A 306 -3.68 25.53 17.43
N LYS A 307 -2.65 26.27 17.84
CA LYS A 307 -2.54 26.83 19.19
C LYS A 307 -2.94 28.29 19.20
N SER A 308 -3.49 28.71 20.34
CA SER A 308 -3.70 30.12 20.66
C SER A 308 -2.49 30.66 21.42
N VAL A 309 -2.24 31.96 21.30
CA VAL A 309 -1.37 32.67 22.25
C VAL A 309 -2.15 32.90 23.54
N GLY A 310 -1.51 32.67 24.68
CA GLY A 310 -2.10 32.95 25.99
C GLY A 310 -2.45 34.43 26.19
N THR A 311 -3.15 34.74 27.28
CA THR A 311 -3.56 36.10 27.67
C THR A 311 -2.37 37.07 27.76
N ASN A 312 -2.62 38.35 27.50
CA ASN A 312 -1.66 39.47 27.54
C ASN A 312 -1.23 39.85 28.98
N GLN A 313 -0.65 38.91 29.74
CA GLN A 313 -0.39 39.10 31.18
C GLN A 313 0.97 39.75 31.52
N SER A 314 1.83 40.05 30.54
CA SER A 314 3.17 40.57 30.81
C SER A 314 3.44 41.88 30.05
N SER A 315 4.43 42.65 30.53
CA SER A 315 4.95 43.85 29.87
C SER A 315 5.67 43.58 28.52
N TYR A 316 5.79 42.31 28.13
CA TYR A 316 6.47 41.84 26.93
C TYR A 316 5.47 41.47 25.82
N HIS A 317 5.94 41.35 24.58
CA HIS A 317 5.13 40.85 23.47
C HIS A 317 4.64 39.42 23.79
N GLN A 318 3.44 39.02 23.34
CA GLN A 318 2.92 37.68 23.62
C GLN A 318 3.78 36.55 23.02
N ASN A 319 4.72 36.90 22.14
CA ASN A 319 5.72 36.02 21.58
C ASN A 319 7.11 36.66 21.75
N ASP A 320 7.86 36.23 22.76
CA ASP A 320 9.14 36.85 23.16
C ASP A 320 10.29 36.64 22.17
N TYR A 321 10.15 35.66 21.26
CA TYR A 321 11.26 35.14 20.45
C TYR A 321 11.07 35.26 18.93
N TYR A 322 9.83 35.42 18.45
CA TYR A 322 9.50 35.47 17.02
C TYR A 322 8.32 36.40 16.75
N ASP A 323 8.35 37.07 15.60
CA ASP A 323 7.25 37.93 15.11
C ASP A 323 5.97 37.12 14.86
N MET A 324 6.08 35.80 14.68
CA MET A 324 5.00 34.88 14.33
C MET A 324 4.95 33.65 15.24
N GLN A 325 3.76 33.06 15.35
CA GLN A 325 3.56 31.77 16.02
C GLN A 325 3.83 30.59 15.07
N LEU A 326 5.03 30.02 15.15
CA LEU A 326 5.42 28.89 14.31
C LEU A 326 4.69 27.60 14.69
N ILE A 327 4.29 26.80 13.70
CA ILE A 327 3.80 25.43 13.91
C ILE A 327 5.03 24.53 14.03
N SER A 328 5.59 24.41 15.23
CA SER A 328 6.81 23.61 15.50
C SER A 328 6.69 22.13 15.13
N GLN A 329 5.46 21.62 14.99
CA GLN A 329 5.25 20.23 14.57
C GLN A 329 5.64 20.00 13.09
N LEU A 330 5.67 21.03 12.25
CA LEU A 330 6.03 20.90 10.84
C LEU A 330 7.47 20.38 10.67
N ASP A 331 8.37 20.74 11.58
CA ASP A 331 9.77 20.33 11.55
C ASP A 331 9.91 18.78 11.60
N SER A 332 8.96 18.09 12.23
CA SER A 332 8.94 16.62 12.28
C SER A 332 8.60 15.94 10.95
N PHE A 333 8.15 16.70 9.95
CA PHE A 333 7.73 16.22 8.64
C PHE A 333 8.72 16.58 7.50
N GLU A 334 9.81 17.28 7.81
CA GLU A 334 10.78 17.73 6.81
C GLU A 334 11.41 16.55 6.05
N SER A 335 11.83 15.50 6.76
CA SER A 335 12.42 14.31 6.15
C SER A 335 11.41 13.52 5.32
N GLU A 336 10.14 13.53 5.72
CA GLU A 336 9.08 12.78 5.05
C GLU A 336 8.74 13.38 3.67
N PHE A 337 8.64 14.72 3.61
CA PHE A 337 8.19 15.45 2.42
C PHE A 337 9.31 16.18 1.67
N GLY A 338 10.52 16.26 2.24
CA GLY A 338 11.67 16.92 1.62
C GLY A 338 11.54 18.45 1.54
N VAL A 339 10.75 19.05 2.42
CA VAL A 339 10.52 20.50 2.51
C VAL A 339 11.04 20.99 3.85
N ASN A 340 11.83 22.06 3.86
CA ASN A 340 12.29 22.70 5.11
C ASN A 340 11.23 23.69 5.58
N PHE A 341 10.72 23.53 6.79
CA PHE A 341 9.71 24.39 7.39
C PHE A 341 10.35 25.36 8.40
N ASN A 342 9.64 26.43 8.74
CA ASN A 342 9.98 27.34 9.84
C ASN A 342 11.43 27.89 9.83
N ARG A 343 12.05 28.04 8.66
CA ARG A 343 13.49 28.40 8.56
C ARG A 343 13.72 29.89 8.79
N TYR A 344 14.52 30.20 9.81
CA TYR A 344 15.01 31.55 10.12
C TYR A 344 16.41 31.78 9.55
N VAL A 345 16.62 32.89 8.86
CA VAL A 345 17.91 33.26 8.26
C VAL A 345 18.34 34.64 8.79
N ARG A 346 19.51 34.75 9.41
CA ARG A 346 20.10 36.06 9.76
C ARG A 346 20.59 36.77 8.52
N THR A 347 20.27 38.06 8.38
CA THR A 347 20.57 38.84 7.18
C THR A 347 21.77 39.79 7.34
N ASN A 348 22.33 40.02 8.56
CA ASN A 348 23.33 41.08 8.77
C ASN A 348 24.52 40.66 9.66
N ASN A 349 25.76 40.94 9.20
CA ASN A 349 27.02 40.90 9.98
C ASN A 349 27.42 42.29 10.54
N GLN A 350 26.47 43.17 10.81
CA GLN A 350 26.76 44.47 11.43
C GLN A 350 27.02 44.28 12.93
N GLY A 351 28.00 45.01 13.49
CA GLY A 351 28.45 44.88 14.88
C GLY A 351 27.35 45.07 15.94
N GLU A 352 26.21 45.66 15.57
CA GLU A 352 25.03 45.87 16.41
C GLU A 352 24.13 44.63 16.54
N CYS A 353 24.31 43.60 15.69
CA CYS A 353 23.58 42.32 15.79
C CYS A 353 24.29 41.28 16.71
N ASN A 354 25.30 41.72 17.48
CA ASN A 354 26.07 40.88 18.40
C ASN A 354 25.62 41.07 19.86
N GLY A 355 24.50 40.43 20.21
CA GLY A 355 24.00 40.34 21.58
C GLY A 355 22.72 39.49 21.64
N ARG A 356 22.37 38.94 22.81
CA ARG A 356 21.12 38.16 22.97
C ARG A 356 19.89 38.96 22.55
N THR A 357 19.84 40.26 22.82
CA THR A 357 18.77 41.20 22.44
C THR A 357 18.75 41.58 20.96
N ALA A 358 19.86 41.38 20.23
CA ALA A 358 19.98 41.74 18.81
C ALA A 358 19.70 40.54 17.86
N MET A 359 19.36 39.37 18.41
CA MET A 359 19.02 38.18 17.62
C MET A 359 17.68 38.30 16.88
N TYR A 360 16.81 39.23 17.30
CA TYR A 360 15.37 39.15 17.08
C TYR A 360 14.84 40.08 15.98
N GLY A 361 15.58 41.13 15.59
CA GLY A 361 15.22 42.02 14.47
C GLY A 361 16.18 41.97 13.26
N CYS A 362 17.26 41.18 13.33
CA CYS A 362 18.31 41.09 12.30
C CYS A 362 18.20 39.83 11.40
N GLY A 363 17.03 39.20 11.30
CA GLY A 363 16.84 38.01 10.46
C GLY A 363 15.43 37.89 9.91
N GLU A 364 15.33 37.27 8.74
CA GLU A 364 14.07 37.05 8.02
C GLU A 364 13.65 35.58 8.11
N LEU A 365 12.36 35.35 8.35
CA LEU A 365 11.75 34.02 8.25
C LEU A 365 11.41 33.74 6.78
N TYR A 366 12.08 32.75 6.19
CA TYR A 366 11.99 32.47 4.76
C TYR A 366 10.86 31.47 4.41
N ASN A 367 10.44 30.63 5.37
CA ASN A 367 9.34 29.69 5.18
C ASN A 367 8.52 29.54 6.47
N PHE A 368 7.27 29.97 6.45
CA PHE A 368 6.39 30.01 7.63
C PHE A 368 4.97 29.55 7.31
N ASN A 369 4.85 28.56 6.43
CA ASN A 369 3.55 28.05 5.98
C ASN A 369 2.64 27.66 7.17
N GLY A 370 1.47 28.28 7.24
CA GLY A 370 0.47 28.11 8.30
C GLY A 370 0.81 28.72 9.65
N ALA A 371 1.95 29.38 9.81
CA ALA A 371 2.31 30.07 11.05
C ALA A 371 1.31 31.17 11.38
N GLY A 372 0.87 31.20 12.65
CA GLY A 372 0.04 32.27 13.20
C GLY A 372 0.76 33.60 13.04
N GLY A 373 0.05 34.59 12.51
CA GLY A 373 0.61 35.82 11.97
C GLY A 373 1.11 36.78 13.01
N GLY A 374 1.94 37.67 12.49
CA GLY A 374 2.58 38.81 13.14
C GLY A 374 1.91 39.33 14.39
N GLY A 375 2.65 39.76 15.40
CA GLY A 375 2.13 40.77 16.31
C GLY A 375 2.89 42.08 16.10
N GLU A 376 2.24 43.21 16.40
CA GLU A 376 2.95 44.46 16.63
C GLU A 376 3.39 44.50 18.10
N GLY A 377 4.71 44.60 18.36
CA GLY A 377 5.26 44.57 19.72
C GLY A 377 6.65 45.19 19.85
N GLN A 378 6.94 45.80 21.00
CA GLN A 378 8.22 46.42 21.32
C GLN A 378 9.15 45.49 22.16
N ILE A 379 10.46 45.40 21.98
CA ILE A 379 11.29 44.71 22.99
C ILE A 379 11.61 45.70 24.13
N SER A 380 11.22 45.33 25.36
CA SER A 380 11.39 46.07 26.62
C SER A 380 12.17 47.40 26.56
N GLY A 381 11.46 48.53 26.51
CA GLY A 381 12.03 49.86 26.75
C GLY A 381 13.13 50.31 25.80
N SER A 382 13.29 49.65 24.65
CA SER A 382 14.21 50.04 23.58
C SER A 382 13.42 50.33 22.29
N ASP A 383 13.99 51.16 21.41
CA ASP A 383 13.38 51.70 20.19
C ASP A 383 13.09 50.66 19.07
N TRP A 384 12.99 49.37 19.42
CA TRP A 384 12.80 48.28 18.47
C TRP A 384 11.34 47.82 18.48
N ASP A 385 10.58 48.30 17.51
CA ASP A 385 9.20 47.90 17.21
C ASP A 385 9.18 46.78 16.16
N PHE A 386 8.55 45.64 16.47
CA PHE A 386 8.15 44.65 15.48
C PHE A 386 6.98 45.21 14.67
N GLY A 387 7.17 45.31 13.35
CA GLY A 387 6.13 45.76 12.44
C GLY A 387 4.95 44.79 12.38
N GLN A 388 3.79 45.30 11.98
CA GLN A 388 2.61 44.48 11.69
C GLN A 388 2.95 43.37 10.69
N ALA A 389 2.70 42.10 11.04
CA ALA A 389 2.95 40.97 10.16
C ALA A 389 1.68 40.18 9.80
N LYS A 390 1.64 39.75 8.54
CA LYS A 390 0.60 38.88 7.99
C LYS A 390 0.77 37.45 8.56
N GLY A 391 -0.31 36.67 8.56
CA GLY A 391 -0.23 35.21 8.73
C GLY A 391 0.49 34.52 7.58
N GLY A 392 1.10 33.36 7.86
CA GLY A 392 1.65 32.50 6.82
C GLY A 392 0.57 31.88 5.95
N ASN A 393 0.84 31.78 4.65
CA ASN A 393 -0.03 31.03 3.74
C ASN A 393 -0.03 29.55 4.11
N GLY A 394 -1.09 28.84 3.78
CA GLY A 394 -1.13 27.40 3.92
C GLY A 394 -0.19 26.69 2.94
N ILE A 395 -0.10 25.37 3.09
CA ILE A 395 0.59 24.50 2.14
C ILE A 395 -0.18 23.19 2.02
N VAL A 396 -0.21 22.63 0.82
CA VAL A 396 -0.63 21.25 0.59
C VAL A 396 0.50 20.51 -0.09
N ILE A 397 0.93 19.39 0.48
CA ILE A 397 1.90 18.48 -0.13
C ILE A 397 1.21 17.15 -0.35
N ILE A 398 1.33 16.60 -1.55
CA ILE A 398 0.85 15.27 -1.90
C ILE A 398 2.07 14.46 -2.31
N LYS A 399 2.30 13.35 -1.61
CA LYS A 399 3.38 12.41 -1.87
C LYS A 399 2.81 11.04 -2.22
N GLY A 400 2.98 10.62 -3.46
CA GLY A 400 2.63 9.28 -3.93
C GLY A 400 3.86 8.42 -4.12
N SER A 401 3.78 7.15 -3.71
CA SER A 401 4.75 6.13 -4.13
C SER A 401 4.04 5.18 -5.10
N PRO A 402 4.57 4.98 -6.31
CA PRO A 402 3.97 4.03 -7.23
C PRO A 402 4.06 2.61 -6.67
N LEU A 403 2.93 1.90 -6.67
CA LEU A 403 2.86 0.47 -6.34
C LEU A 403 2.61 -0.29 -7.64
N TYR A 404 3.66 -0.83 -8.27
CA TYR A 404 3.54 -1.60 -9.52
C TYR A 404 3.89 -3.08 -9.32
N PRO A 405 2.98 -3.88 -8.72
CA PRO A 405 3.24 -5.29 -8.51
C PRO A 405 3.25 -6.05 -9.86
N GLY A 406 4.15 -7.02 -9.97
CA GLY A 406 4.32 -7.83 -11.16
C GLY A 406 3.18 -8.84 -11.36
N LYS A 407 2.96 -9.26 -12.61
CA LYS A 407 2.05 -10.37 -12.94
C LYS A 407 2.71 -11.74 -12.73
N GLY A 408 1.88 -12.78 -12.58
CA GLY A 408 2.32 -14.17 -12.62
C GLY A 408 2.61 -14.63 -14.05
N GLY A 409 3.44 -15.68 -14.19
CA GLY A 409 3.78 -16.26 -15.49
C GLY A 409 2.65 -17.11 -16.08
N TYR A 410 2.87 -17.68 -17.26
CA TYR A 410 1.91 -18.54 -17.95
C TYR A 410 2.23 -20.03 -17.77
N ALA A 411 1.19 -20.87 -17.82
CA ALA A 411 1.30 -22.30 -17.65
C ALA A 411 2.02 -22.99 -18.82
N GLY A 412 2.68 -24.12 -18.55
CA GLY A 412 3.19 -25.01 -19.58
C GLY A 412 2.09 -25.78 -20.29
N GLU A 413 2.36 -26.20 -21.53
CA GLU A 413 1.46 -27.04 -22.32
C GLU A 413 1.31 -28.43 -21.68
N VAL A 414 0.11 -29.04 -21.81
CA VAL A 414 -0.18 -30.41 -21.39
C VAL A 414 -0.47 -31.26 -22.62
N LYS A 415 0.22 -32.40 -22.77
CA LYS A 415 -0.12 -33.42 -23.77
C LYS A 415 -0.34 -34.77 -23.10
N GLN A 416 -1.41 -35.46 -23.52
CA GLN A 416 -1.69 -36.82 -23.09
C GLN A 416 -1.66 -37.76 -24.28
N THR A 417 -0.78 -38.76 -24.23
CA THR A 417 -0.57 -39.70 -25.32
C THR A 417 -0.70 -41.14 -24.81
N PRO A 418 -1.66 -41.92 -25.33
CA PRO A 418 -1.77 -43.34 -25.00
C PRO A 418 -0.76 -44.17 -25.80
N PHE A 419 -0.23 -45.23 -25.18
CA PHE A 419 0.68 -46.19 -25.79
C PHE A 419 0.24 -47.62 -25.45
N ALA A 420 0.06 -48.46 -26.46
CA ALA A 420 -0.22 -49.89 -26.24
C ALA A 420 0.95 -50.58 -25.49
N SER A 421 2.18 -50.20 -25.85
CA SER A 421 3.43 -50.64 -25.22
C SER A 421 4.48 -49.55 -25.33
N LEU A 422 5.35 -49.45 -24.31
CA LEU A 422 6.54 -48.61 -24.36
C LEU A 422 7.80 -49.48 -24.53
N PRO A 423 8.87 -48.97 -25.19
CA PRO A 423 10.15 -49.66 -25.27
C PRO A 423 10.70 -50.02 -23.88
N ALA A 424 11.51 -51.09 -23.82
CA ALA A 424 12.15 -51.56 -22.59
C ALA A 424 12.99 -50.48 -21.89
N LYS A 425 13.50 -49.51 -22.65
CA LYS A 425 14.14 -48.29 -22.14
C LYS A 425 13.53 -47.08 -22.82
N THR A 426 12.80 -46.30 -22.06
CA THR A 426 12.18 -45.05 -22.52
C THR A 426 12.85 -43.88 -21.80
N LEU A 427 13.41 -42.93 -22.55
CA LEU A 427 14.07 -41.75 -22.00
C LEU A 427 13.09 -40.58 -21.94
N LEU A 428 13.02 -39.94 -20.77
CA LEU A 428 12.05 -38.90 -20.43
C LEU A 428 12.78 -37.63 -20.02
N PHE A 429 12.42 -36.50 -20.62
CA PHE A 429 13.06 -35.21 -20.42
C PHE A 429 12.05 -34.18 -19.91
N PRO A 430 11.95 -33.94 -18.59
CA PRO A 430 11.11 -32.89 -18.05
C PRO A 430 11.79 -31.53 -18.17
N GLY A 431 11.03 -30.52 -18.57
CA GLY A 431 11.49 -29.13 -18.63
C GLY A 431 11.68 -28.51 -17.25
N ARG A 432 12.68 -27.64 -17.10
CA ARG A 432 12.80 -26.76 -15.93
C ARG A 432 11.77 -25.63 -16.01
N GLY A 433 11.36 -25.12 -14.85
CA GLY A 433 10.57 -23.89 -14.79
C GLY A 433 11.42 -22.66 -15.10
N GLY A 434 10.79 -21.62 -15.64
CA GLY A 434 11.48 -20.37 -15.96
C GLY A 434 11.78 -19.54 -14.70
N ALA A 435 12.94 -18.90 -14.66
CA ALA A 435 13.34 -18.03 -13.56
C ALA A 435 12.41 -16.81 -13.42
N GLY A 436 12.08 -16.43 -12.20
CA GLY A 436 11.35 -15.20 -11.89
C GLY A 436 12.16 -13.94 -12.18
N GLY A 437 11.46 -12.86 -12.55
CA GLY A 437 12.09 -11.56 -12.75
C GLY A 437 12.58 -10.94 -11.43
N TYR A 438 13.60 -10.09 -11.51
CA TYR A 438 14.09 -9.32 -10.35
C TYR A 438 14.61 -7.95 -10.80
N ILE A 439 14.80 -7.03 -9.85
CA ILE A 439 15.41 -5.73 -10.14
C ILE A 439 16.90 -5.79 -9.86
N GLU A 440 17.72 -5.42 -10.85
CA GLU A 440 19.16 -5.24 -10.70
C GLU A 440 19.50 -3.83 -10.23
N PRO A 441 20.33 -3.69 -9.18
CA PRO A 441 20.91 -2.42 -8.80
C PRO A 441 22.00 -2.02 -9.81
N LYS A 442 21.73 -1.12 -10.76
CA LYS A 442 22.77 -0.61 -11.68
C LYS A 442 23.15 0.85 -11.37
N ARG A 443 24.45 1.06 -11.08
CA ARG A 443 25.09 2.37 -11.11
C ARG A 443 25.51 2.69 -12.55
N ARG A 444 25.01 3.78 -13.12
CA ARG A 444 25.61 4.40 -14.32
C ARG A 444 26.50 5.55 -13.88
N HIS A 445 27.80 5.43 -14.18
CA HIS A 445 28.73 6.54 -14.09
C HIS A 445 28.42 7.55 -15.22
N SER A 446 28.18 8.81 -14.85
CA SER A 446 28.06 9.93 -15.78
C SER A 446 29.10 11.00 -15.44
N LEU A 447 29.53 11.77 -16.44
CA LEU A 447 30.40 12.95 -16.27
C LEU A 447 29.83 14.01 -15.30
N LEU A 448 28.52 13.94 -14.97
CA LEU A 448 27.84 14.81 -14.02
C LEU A 448 27.59 14.14 -12.64
N GLY A 449 28.20 12.98 -12.39
CA GLY A 449 28.07 12.15 -11.18
C GLY A 449 27.27 10.86 -11.40
N ASP A 450 27.44 9.90 -10.48
CA ASP A 450 26.72 8.63 -10.49
C ASP A 450 25.20 8.81 -10.47
N ARG A 451 24.49 8.13 -11.39
CA ARG A 451 23.03 7.90 -11.28
C ARG A 451 22.76 6.43 -11.04
N TYR A 452 21.85 6.15 -10.13
CA TYR A 452 21.32 4.82 -9.92
C TYR A 452 20.05 4.66 -10.76
N GLU A 453 20.07 3.71 -11.70
CA GLU A 453 18.91 3.37 -12.52
C GLU A 453 18.61 1.87 -12.33
N PRO A 454 17.69 1.51 -11.43
CA PRO A 454 17.28 0.13 -11.27
C PRO A 454 16.76 -0.42 -12.59
N THR A 455 17.26 -1.59 -13.00
CA THR A 455 16.87 -2.22 -14.27
C THR A 455 16.12 -3.51 -13.98
N ALA A 456 14.90 -3.64 -14.52
CA ALA A 456 14.15 -4.88 -14.40
C ALA A 456 14.76 -5.99 -15.28
N VAL A 457 15.15 -7.09 -14.66
CA VAL A 457 15.52 -8.33 -15.34
C VAL A 457 14.24 -9.10 -15.63
N ALA A 458 14.04 -9.41 -16.92
CA ALA A 458 12.87 -10.13 -17.38
C ALA A 458 12.81 -11.55 -16.81
N ALA A 459 11.59 -11.98 -16.49
CA ALA A 459 11.32 -13.38 -16.19
C ALA A 459 11.61 -14.26 -17.42
N GLN A 460 11.94 -15.52 -17.17
CA GLN A 460 12.31 -16.46 -18.23
C GLN A 460 11.18 -17.44 -18.54
N LYS A 461 11.18 -17.94 -19.78
CA LYS A 461 10.27 -18.98 -20.27
C LYS A 461 10.61 -20.32 -19.59
N GLY A 462 9.59 -21.14 -19.32
CA GLY A 462 9.79 -22.55 -18.97
C GLY A 462 10.32 -23.38 -20.13
N GLU A 463 11.00 -24.49 -19.83
CA GLU A 463 11.49 -25.42 -20.84
C GLU A 463 10.43 -26.46 -21.24
N SER A 464 10.58 -27.02 -22.44
CA SER A 464 9.72 -28.10 -22.93
C SER A 464 9.97 -29.43 -22.22
N SER A 465 8.91 -30.24 -22.10
CA SER A 465 8.95 -31.63 -21.60
C SER A 465 8.59 -32.63 -22.69
N TYR A 466 9.27 -33.77 -22.75
CA TYR A 466 9.04 -34.77 -23.80
C TYR A 466 9.59 -36.16 -23.49
N ILE A 467 9.11 -37.15 -24.23
CA ILE A 467 9.76 -38.46 -24.38
C ILE A 467 10.68 -38.38 -25.60
N LYS A 468 11.89 -38.96 -25.52
CA LYS A 468 12.82 -39.00 -26.65
C LYS A 468 12.13 -39.52 -27.92
N ASN A 469 12.29 -38.83 -29.04
CA ASN A 469 11.68 -39.13 -30.34
C ASN A 469 10.15 -38.90 -30.45
N TYR A 470 9.50 -38.27 -29.47
CA TYR A 470 8.07 -37.93 -29.52
C TYR A 470 7.83 -36.42 -29.44
N ALA A 471 6.59 -36.01 -29.70
CA ALA A 471 6.17 -34.61 -29.66
C ALA A 471 6.45 -33.98 -28.28
N LYS A 472 6.93 -32.74 -28.31
CA LYS A 472 7.24 -31.96 -27.10
C LYS A 472 6.01 -31.23 -26.59
N ALA A 473 5.85 -31.15 -25.28
CA ALA A 473 4.95 -30.21 -24.62
C ALA A 473 5.75 -28.94 -24.31
N ASP A 474 5.32 -27.80 -24.87
CA ASP A 474 6.03 -26.54 -24.74
C ASP A 474 5.97 -25.96 -23.32
N GLY A 475 7.06 -25.31 -22.91
CA GLY A 475 7.09 -24.59 -21.64
C GLY A 475 6.29 -23.28 -21.68
N GLY A 476 5.81 -22.86 -20.52
CA GLY A 476 4.98 -21.68 -20.33
C GLY A 476 5.75 -20.38 -20.55
N GLN A 477 5.05 -19.38 -21.08
CA GLN A 477 5.63 -18.06 -21.33
C GLN A 477 5.89 -17.31 -20.02
N PRO A 478 6.94 -16.47 -19.96
CA PRO A 478 7.18 -15.62 -18.80
C PRO A 478 6.08 -14.55 -18.67
N ALA A 479 5.93 -14.03 -17.46
CA ALA A 479 5.17 -12.79 -17.27
C ALA A 479 5.86 -11.62 -18.03
N PRO A 480 5.08 -10.65 -18.55
CA PRO A 480 5.65 -9.46 -19.15
C PRO A 480 6.46 -8.66 -18.12
N VAL A 481 7.55 -8.02 -18.57
CA VAL A 481 8.26 -7.03 -17.74
C VAL A 481 7.28 -5.91 -17.39
N VAL A 482 7.31 -5.47 -16.13
CA VAL A 482 6.45 -4.37 -15.70
C VAL A 482 6.82 -3.11 -16.46
N ASN A 483 5.84 -2.60 -17.20
CA ASN A 483 5.82 -1.30 -17.81
C ASN A 483 4.68 -0.49 -17.18
N VAL A 484 5.05 0.42 -16.31
CA VAL A 484 4.22 1.44 -15.64
C VAL A 484 3.25 2.22 -16.54
N SER A 485 3.59 2.37 -17.83
CA SER A 485 2.76 3.05 -18.84
C SER A 485 1.73 2.10 -19.49
N ASP A 486 1.85 0.80 -19.26
CA ASP A 486 0.95 -0.23 -19.79
C ASP A 486 0.35 -1.08 -18.66
N ASN A 487 -0.90 -0.78 -18.33
CA ASN A 487 -1.68 -1.51 -17.31
C ASN A 487 -1.79 -3.03 -17.60
N ASN A 488 -1.52 -3.49 -18.82
CA ASN A 488 -1.53 -4.92 -19.15
C ASN A 488 -0.31 -5.66 -18.60
N THR A 489 0.71 -4.95 -18.11
CA THR A 489 1.92 -5.55 -17.56
C THR A 489 1.94 -5.58 -16.02
N ILE A 490 0.96 -4.91 -15.39
CA ILE A 490 0.88 -4.70 -13.94
C ILE A 490 -0.29 -5.51 -13.35
N ASN A 491 -0.13 -6.00 -12.12
CA ASN A 491 -1.26 -6.55 -11.37
C ASN A 491 -1.98 -5.46 -10.57
N ASN A 492 -3.31 -5.46 -10.57
CA ASN A 492 -4.10 -4.43 -9.88
C ASN A 492 -4.79 -4.97 -8.60
N GLU A 493 -4.51 -6.20 -8.18
CA GLU A 493 -5.10 -6.76 -6.97
C GLU A 493 -4.44 -6.18 -5.70
N GLN A 494 -5.24 -6.01 -4.65
CA GLN A 494 -4.82 -5.47 -3.35
C GLN A 494 -4.98 -6.53 -2.26
N SER A 495 -4.19 -6.37 -1.20
CA SER A 495 -4.18 -7.23 -0.02
C SER A 495 -4.12 -6.40 1.27
N SER A 496 -4.33 -7.05 2.41
CA SER A 496 -4.12 -6.48 3.74
C SER A 496 -2.64 -6.14 4.04
N TYR A 497 -1.68 -6.68 3.28
CA TYR A 497 -0.25 -6.40 3.44
C TYR A 497 0.32 -5.39 2.42
N GLY A 498 -0.43 -5.02 1.37
CA GLY A 498 0.03 -4.11 0.32
C GLY A 498 -0.52 -4.45 -1.07
N ALA A 499 0.08 -3.89 -2.12
CA ALA A 499 -0.32 -4.24 -3.49
C ALA A 499 0.19 -5.64 -3.83
N ALA A 500 -0.75 -6.52 -4.21
CA ALA A 500 -0.49 -7.92 -4.37
C ALA A 500 0.13 -8.21 -5.74
N GLY A 501 1.13 -9.08 -5.78
CA GLY A 501 1.60 -9.69 -7.02
C GLY A 501 0.50 -10.55 -7.66
N GLY A 502 0.50 -10.64 -8.98
CA GLY A 502 -0.44 -11.50 -9.71
C GLY A 502 -0.10 -12.97 -9.48
N SER A 503 -1.10 -13.82 -9.23
CA SER A 503 -0.87 -15.27 -9.21
C SER A 503 -0.52 -15.80 -10.60
N GLY A 504 0.32 -16.83 -10.66
CA GLY A 504 0.59 -17.57 -11.89
C GLY A 504 -0.63 -18.38 -12.37
N GLU A 505 -0.60 -18.79 -13.63
CA GLU A 505 -1.48 -19.81 -14.21
C GLU A 505 -1.02 -21.24 -13.87
N ILE A 506 -1.93 -22.21 -14.07
CA ILE A 506 -1.65 -23.63 -13.87
C ILE A 506 -1.90 -24.42 -15.15
N ALA A 507 -1.05 -25.41 -15.39
CA ALA A 507 -1.25 -26.36 -16.47
C ALA A 507 -2.55 -27.16 -16.25
N ASN A 508 -3.47 -27.13 -17.21
CA ASN A 508 -4.78 -27.75 -17.07
C ASN A 508 -4.71 -29.27 -17.28
N ILE A 509 -4.36 -30.02 -16.24
CA ILE A 509 -4.21 -31.49 -16.27
C ILE A 509 -5.56 -32.22 -16.09
N ALA A 510 -6.56 -31.55 -15.51
CA ALA A 510 -7.93 -32.06 -15.36
C ALA A 510 -8.96 -30.95 -15.66
N PRO A 511 -9.92 -31.15 -16.61
CA PRO A 511 -10.79 -30.09 -17.12
C PRO A 511 -11.81 -29.56 -16.10
N THR A 512 -12.00 -30.21 -14.96
CA THR A 512 -13.10 -29.93 -14.03
C THR A 512 -12.83 -28.80 -13.05
N TYR A 513 -11.57 -28.35 -12.85
CA TYR A 513 -11.25 -27.24 -11.93
C TYR A 513 -10.07 -26.38 -12.41
N LYS A 514 -10.31 -25.11 -12.75
CA LYS A 514 -9.27 -24.11 -13.03
C LYS A 514 -8.61 -23.65 -11.72
N GLN A 515 -7.54 -24.31 -11.30
CA GLN A 515 -6.71 -23.85 -10.17
C GLN A 515 -5.83 -22.65 -10.59
N LYS A 516 -5.25 -21.94 -9.62
CA LYS A 516 -4.22 -20.92 -9.87
C LYS A 516 -2.82 -21.53 -9.63
N GLY A 517 -1.82 -21.03 -10.33
CA GLY A 517 -0.40 -21.39 -10.22
C GLY A 517 0.25 -20.86 -8.94
N GLY A 518 1.48 -20.35 -9.05
CA GLY A 518 2.25 -19.78 -7.95
C GLY A 518 1.58 -18.55 -7.32
N ALA A 519 1.74 -18.39 -6.01
CA ALA A 519 1.15 -17.28 -5.26
C ALA A 519 1.93 -15.99 -5.50
N GLY A 520 1.24 -14.89 -5.80
CA GLY A 520 1.89 -13.56 -5.90
C GLY A 520 2.32 -13.05 -4.53
N GLY A 521 3.25 -12.09 -4.50
CA GLY A 521 3.65 -11.41 -3.26
C GLY A 521 2.45 -10.76 -2.57
N TYR A 522 2.37 -10.84 -1.25
CA TYR A 522 1.23 -10.32 -0.47
C TYR A 522 -0.14 -10.82 -0.96
N SER A 523 -0.27 -12.10 -1.28
CA SER A 523 -1.57 -12.66 -1.66
C SER A 523 -2.29 -13.27 -0.45
N ASP A 524 -3.47 -12.73 -0.13
CA ASP A 524 -4.21 -13.01 1.11
C ASP A 524 -5.37 -13.98 0.95
N LYS A 525 -5.62 -14.40 -0.28
CA LYS A 525 -6.76 -15.24 -0.57
C LYS A 525 -6.28 -16.67 -0.70
N ASN A 526 -6.90 -17.55 0.08
CA ASN A 526 -7.06 -18.97 -0.21
C ASN A 526 -7.82 -19.14 -1.54
N ILE A 527 -7.21 -18.78 -2.66
CA ILE A 527 -7.78 -19.05 -3.98
C ILE A 527 -7.36 -20.49 -4.31
N ASN A 528 -8.30 -21.42 -4.12
CA ASN A 528 -8.18 -22.81 -4.53
C ASN A 528 -7.13 -23.64 -3.76
N GLY A 529 -6.96 -23.37 -2.46
CA GLY A 529 -6.42 -24.34 -1.51
C GLY A 529 -4.92 -24.32 -1.22
N TYR A 530 -4.15 -23.27 -1.60
CA TYR A 530 -2.74 -23.15 -1.17
C TYR A 530 -2.32 -21.71 -0.81
N THR A 531 -1.65 -21.64 0.36
CA THR A 531 -0.79 -20.60 0.97
C THR A 531 -1.15 -19.13 0.78
N ASN A 532 -1.56 -18.49 1.89
CA ASN A 532 -1.36 -17.05 2.08
C ASN A 532 0.13 -16.74 1.96
N ASN A 533 0.48 -15.82 1.07
CA ASN A 533 1.86 -15.33 0.95
C ASN A 533 1.95 -13.94 1.57
N SER A 534 2.47 -13.86 2.78
CA SER A 534 2.66 -12.58 3.49
C SER A 534 4.00 -11.92 3.18
N THR A 535 4.71 -12.34 2.13
CA THR A 535 6.01 -11.78 1.73
C THR A 535 5.91 -10.99 0.43
N ILE A 536 6.85 -10.07 0.19
CA ILE A 536 6.92 -9.31 -1.07
C ILE A 536 7.19 -10.19 -2.30
N ASN A 537 7.85 -11.35 -2.13
CA ASN A 537 8.28 -12.16 -3.28
C ASN A 537 7.15 -13.07 -3.76
N GLY A 538 7.01 -13.22 -5.06
CA GLY A 538 6.20 -14.27 -5.65
C GLY A 538 6.77 -15.65 -5.31
N LEU A 539 5.89 -16.65 -5.24
CA LEU A 539 6.24 -18.03 -4.92
C LEU A 539 5.93 -18.98 -6.09
N SER A 540 6.63 -20.10 -6.12
CA SER A 540 6.36 -21.23 -7.00
C SER A 540 5.29 -22.15 -6.40
N ARG A 541 4.75 -23.07 -7.21
CA ARG A 541 3.78 -24.09 -6.79
C ARG A 541 4.41 -25.49 -6.79
N PRO A 542 4.10 -26.38 -5.83
CA PRO A 542 4.52 -27.78 -5.87
C PRO A 542 3.79 -28.58 -6.97
N LEU A 543 4.45 -29.61 -7.52
CA LEU A 543 3.89 -30.47 -8.58
C LEU A 543 2.80 -31.44 -8.12
N PHE A 544 2.95 -31.98 -6.91
CA PHE A 544 2.02 -32.93 -6.30
C PHE A 544 1.39 -32.32 -5.06
N ALA A 545 0.15 -32.71 -4.77
CA ALA A 545 -0.52 -32.31 -3.54
C ALA A 545 0.25 -32.77 -2.29
N ASN A 546 0.20 -31.96 -1.23
CA ASN A 546 0.71 -32.31 0.10
C ASN A 546 2.21 -32.63 0.15
N GLY A 547 3.00 -32.13 -0.80
CA GLY A 547 4.46 -32.28 -0.80
C GLY A 547 4.97 -33.70 -1.07
N ARG A 548 4.14 -34.58 -1.65
CA ARG A 548 4.55 -35.95 -2.03
C ARG A 548 5.54 -35.93 -3.21
N GLU A 549 6.47 -36.88 -3.23
CA GLU A 549 7.45 -37.02 -4.33
C GLU A 549 6.86 -37.69 -5.59
N VAL A 550 5.86 -38.55 -5.43
CA VAL A 550 5.08 -39.15 -6.51
C VAL A 550 3.73 -39.60 -5.98
N ASP A 551 2.71 -39.58 -6.82
CA ASP A 551 1.38 -40.07 -6.47
C ASP A 551 0.64 -40.51 -7.76
N THR A 552 -0.60 -40.96 -7.59
CA THR A 552 -1.57 -41.19 -8.65
C THR A 552 -1.88 -39.91 -9.43
N PHE A 553 -2.37 -40.07 -10.66
CA PHE A 553 -2.70 -38.96 -11.57
C PHE A 553 -3.64 -37.92 -10.95
N ASN A 554 -4.59 -38.34 -10.10
CA ASN A 554 -5.55 -37.43 -9.45
C ASN A 554 -4.91 -36.43 -8.49
N ASN A 555 -3.69 -36.72 -8.01
CA ASN A 555 -2.93 -35.85 -7.11
C ASN A 555 -1.82 -35.09 -7.84
N LEU A 556 -1.71 -35.25 -9.17
CA LEU A 556 -0.84 -34.45 -10.02
C LEU A 556 -1.51 -33.11 -10.30
N ILE A 557 -0.93 -32.05 -9.74
CA ILE A 557 -1.46 -30.68 -9.85
C ILE A 557 -0.91 -29.99 -11.11
N GLY A 558 0.33 -30.35 -11.49
CA GLY A 558 0.99 -29.87 -12.71
C GLY A 558 1.99 -28.75 -12.51
N ALA A 559 2.64 -28.37 -13.61
CA ALA A 559 3.56 -27.24 -13.62
C ALA A 559 2.77 -25.93 -13.52
N GLY A 560 2.71 -25.36 -12.31
CA GLY A 560 2.26 -23.99 -12.10
C GLY A 560 3.36 -22.98 -12.47
N SER A 561 3.00 -21.88 -13.10
CA SER A 561 3.92 -20.76 -13.31
C SER A 561 4.18 -20.01 -11.99
N GLY A 562 5.23 -19.19 -11.97
CA GLY A 562 5.59 -18.40 -10.80
C GLY A 562 4.64 -17.23 -10.57
N GLY A 563 4.35 -16.90 -9.30
CA GLY A 563 3.62 -15.68 -8.96
C GLY A 563 4.46 -14.41 -9.16
N GLY A 564 3.83 -13.27 -9.43
CA GLY A 564 4.52 -11.98 -9.53
C GLY A 564 4.94 -11.41 -8.18
N GLY A 565 5.93 -10.52 -8.20
CA GLY A 565 6.38 -9.77 -7.02
C GLY A 565 5.35 -8.74 -6.56
N GLY A 566 5.13 -8.65 -5.25
CA GLY A 566 4.34 -7.59 -4.61
C GLY A 566 5.18 -6.38 -4.22
N THR A 567 4.52 -5.31 -3.79
CA THR A 567 5.19 -4.06 -3.36
C THR A 567 4.86 -3.72 -1.92
N ALA A 568 5.88 -3.26 -1.18
CA ALA A 568 5.70 -2.54 0.07
C ALA A 568 6.43 -1.19 0.02
N THR A 569 5.81 -0.16 0.58
CA THR A 569 6.39 1.17 0.73
C THR A 569 7.72 1.07 1.50
N GLY A 570 8.79 1.53 0.86
CA GLY A 570 10.15 1.54 1.39
C GLY A 570 10.38 2.57 2.50
N LYS A 571 11.40 2.34 3.34
CA LYS A 571 11.87 3.33 4.32
C LYS A 571 12.52 4.52 3.62
N THR A 572 12.24 5.71 4.12
CA THR A 572 12.91 6.97 3.73
C THR A 572 14.29 7.03 4.37
N TYR A 573 15.35 7.31 3.59
CA TYR A 573 16.68 7.58 4.13
C TYR A 573 16.67 8.89 4.96
N THR A 574 17.35 8.88 6.10
CA THR A 574 17.48 10.05 6.97
C THR A 574 18.48 11.07 6.40
N SER A 575 18.27 12.34 6.75
CA SER A 575 19.01 13.53 6.30
C SER A 575 20.53 13.52 6.44
N ASP A 576 21.11 12.57 7.19
CA ASP A 576 22.57 12.51 7.38
C ASP A 576 23.31 11.95 6.16
N ASP A 577 22.67 11.09 5.36
CA ASP A 577 23.28 10.56 4.12
C ASP A 577 23.20 11.57 2.95
N ALA A 578 22.24 12.52 3.00
CA ALA A 578 22.02 13.54 1.96
C ALA A 578 22.94 14.77 2.09
N LYS A 579 23.68 14.90 3.20
CA LYS A 579 24.53 16.09 3.47
C LYS A 579 25.73 16.22 2.53
N PHE A 580 26.17 15.15 1.87
CA PHE A 580 27.39 15.15 1.06
C PHE A 580 27.18 15.36 -0.45
N LEU A 581 25.93 15.33 -0.93
CA LEU A 581 25.61 15.45 -2.35
C LEU A 581 24.46 16.44 -2.47
N GLY A 582 24.75 17.69 -2.86
CA GLY A 582 23.75 18.74 -3.11
C GLY A 582 22.83 18.44 -4.30
N LYS A 583 22.09 17.34 -4.26
CA LYS A 583 21.13 16.89 -5.26
C LYS A 583 19.86 16.46 -4.52
N MET A 584 18.84 17.32 -4.58
CA MET A 584 17.45 16.95 -4.32
C MET A 584 17.02 15.90 -5.34
N GLN A 585 17.25 14.63 -5.01
CA GLN A 585 16.56 13.51 -5.62
C GLN A 585 16.50 12.41 -4.56
N ASN A 586 15.44 12.48 -3.75
CA ASN A 586 15.12 11.47 -2.75
C ASN A 586 14.79 10.17 -3.50
N PHE A 587 15.69 9.21 -3.47
CA PHE A 587 15.41 7.84 -3.89
C PHE A 587 14.79 7.12 -2.69
N ILE A 588 13.54 6.68 -2.79
CA ILE A 588 12.99 5.65 -1.90
C ILE A 588 13.47 4.31 -2.44
N ASP A 589 14.22 3.55 -1.64
CA ASP A 589 14.35 2.11 -1.86
C ASP A 589 13.00 1.47 -1.54
N ALA A 590 12.11 1.36 -2.53
CA ALA A 590 10.89 0.57 -2.40
C ALA A 590 11.29 -0.88 -2.10
N ASN A 591 10.59 -1.56 -1.19
CA ASN A 591 10.79 -3.00 -0.99
C ASN A 591 10.16 -3.72 -2.18
N MET A 592 10.96 -3.94 -3.23
CA MET A 592 10.55 -4.52 -4.50
C MET A 592 10.59 -6.04 -4.43
N GLY A 593 9.43 -6.68 -4.58
CA GLY A 593 9.31 -8.13 -4.66
C GLY A 593 9.89 -8.69 -5.96
N ARG A 594 10.61 -9.80 -5.84
CA ARG A 594 10.98 -10.66 -6.97
C ARG A 594 9.79 -11.46 -7.45
N GLY A 595 9.74 -11.75 -8.74
CA GLY A 595 8.86 -12.77 -9.27
C GLY A 595 9.28 -14.15 -8.77
N GLY A 596 8.31 -15.02 -8.55
CA GLY A 596 8.56 -16.43 -8.24
C GLY A 596 9.01 -17.18 -9.49
N ASP A 597 9.79 -18.24 -9.29
CA ASP A 597 10.16 -19.16 -10.36
C ASP A 597 8.95 -19.97 -10.81
N GLY A 598 8.89 -20.32 -12.09
CA GLY A 598 8.00 -21.36 -12.57
C GLY A 598 8.37 -22.71 -11.96
N SER A 599 7.37 -23.55 -11.71
CA SER A 599 7.63 -24.94 -11.30
C SER A 599 8.10 -25.79 -12.47
N SER A 600 8.78 -26.90 -12.17
CA SER A 600 9.25 -27.80 -13.22
C SER A 600 8.11 -28.45 -13.98
N GLY A 601 8.37 -28.78 -15.24
CA GLY A 601 7.56 -29.71 -16.00
C GLY A 601 7.64 -31.13 -15.43
N VAL A 602 6.77 -32.01 -15.93
CA VAL A 602 6.76 -33.43 -15.58
C VAL A 602 6.49 -34.29 -16.80
N VAL A 603 7.12 -35.45 -16.84
CA VAL A 603 6.69 -36.57 -17.67
C VAL A 603 6.15 -37.65 -16.75
N PHE A 604 4.83 -37.83 -16.77
CA PHE A 604 4.09 -38.73 -15.90
C PHE A 604 3.52 -39.90 -16.71
N ILE A 605 3.80 -41.12 -16.30
CA ILE A 605 3.34 -42.35 -16.97
C ILE A 605 2.45 -43.11 -16.00
N GLN A 606 1.27 -43.52 -16.43
CA GLN A 606 0.40 -44.44 -15.70
C GLN A 606 0.14 -45.70 -16.54
N TRP A 607 -0.03 -46.85 -15.86
CA TRP A 607 -0.36 -48.13 -16.48
C TRP A 607 -1.15 -49.03 -15.53
#